data_AF-A0A7L8SAY0-F1
#
_entry.id   AF-A0A7L8SAY0-F1
#
_cell.length_a   1.000
_cell.length_b   1.000
_cell.length_c   1.000
_cell.angle_alpha   90.00
_cell.angle_beta   90.00
_cell.angle_gamma   90.00
#
_symmetry.space_group_name_H-M   'P 1'
#
loop_
_entity.id
_entity.type
_entity.pdbx_description
1 polymer ?
#
loop_
_entity_poly.entity_id
_entity_poly.type
_entity_poly.pdbx_seq_one_letter_code
_entity_poly.pdbx_strand_id
1 'polypeptide(L)'
;MADPTLILYYAMTEKFSDHLRATGAYPEKFVLSPSLHDRYLRDVKLVSQSVGKPIDPGLHMGIRIEIDAASAGVMVGSDGTEVFLLG
;
A
#
# COMPACT_ATOMS: atom_id res chain seq x y z
N MET A 1 5.40 11.69 19.68
CA MET A 1 6.43 10.74 19.26
C MET A 1 6.27 10.61 17.76
N ALA A 2 7.21 11.13 16.97
CA ALA A 2 7.14 11.05 15.51
C ALA A 2 7.94 9.81 15.11
N ASP A 3 7.25 8.75 14.70
CA ASP A 3 7.90 7.52 14.25
C ASP A 3 8.84 7.82 13.07
N PRO A 4 10.09 7.34 13.14
CA PRO A 4 11.07 7.62 12.11
C PRO A 4 10.62 6.90 10.83
N THR A 5 10.46 7.64 9.74
CA THR A 5 10.76 7.04 8.43
C THR A 5 9.93 5.80 8.06
N LEU A 6 8.65 5.71 8.42
CA LEU A 6 7.78 4.64 7.93
C LEU A 6 7.63 4.76 6.41
N ILE A 7 8.29 3.88 5.66
CA ILE A 7 8.16 3.76 4.21
C ILE A 7 6.73 3.24 3.95
N LEU A 8 5.94 3.99 3.19
CA LEU A 8 4.54 3.69 2.88
C LEU A 8 4.40 2.28 2.28
N TYR A 9 5.36 1.86 1.47
CA TYR A 9 5.42 0.49 0.95
C TYR A 9 5.34 -0.57 2.06
N TYR A 10 6.07 -0.40 3.18
CA TYR A 10 6.04 -1.36 4.29
C TYR A 10 4.75 -1.26 5.09
N ALA A 11 4.23 -0.06 5.32
CA ALA A 11 2.92 0.11 5.97
C ALA A 11 1.80 -0.59 5.18
N MET A 12 1.78 -0.45 3.86
CA MET A 12 0.82 -1.16 3.00
C MET A 12 0.98 -2.68 3.10
N THR A 13 2.21 -3.19 3.15
CA THR A 13 2.51 -4.62 3.29
C THR A 13 2.02 -5.16 4.64
N GLU A 14 2.20 -4.40 5.70
CA GLU A 14 1.75 -4.74 7.05
C GLU A 14 0.21 -4.80 7.11
N LYS A 15 -0.48 -3.75 6.64
CA LYS A 15 -1.95 -3.72 6.59
C LYS A 15 -2.54 -4.85 5.74
N PHE A 16 -1.92 -5.16 4.60
CA PHE A 16 -2.26 -6.31 3.78
C PHE A 16 -2.19 -7.61 4.59
N SER A 17 -1.05 -7.83 5.27
CA SER A 17 -0.79 -9.07 6.01
C SER A 17 -1.76 -9.22 7.18
N ASP A 18 -2.03 -8.14 7.89
CA ASP A 18 -2.98 -8.10 9.01
C ASP A 18 -4.40 -8.39 8.56
N HIS A 19 -4.87 -7.75 7.48
CA HIS A 19 -6.21 -7.98 6.95
C HIS A 19 -6.38 -9.42 6.47
N LEU A 20 -5.41 -9.94 5.70
CA LEU A 20 -5.45 -11.32 5.23
C LEU A 20 -5.46 -12.31 6.41
N ARG A 21 -4.69 -12.04 7.46
CA ARG A 21 -4.68 -12.88 8.67
C ARG A 21 -5.98 -12.80 9.46
N ALA A 22 -6.62 -11.63 9.52
CA ALA A 22 -7.82 -11.41 10.31
C ALA A 22 -9.10 -11.91 9.62
N THR A 23 -9.19 -11.74 8.31
CA THR A 23 -10.43 -11.98 7.55
C THR A 23 -10.33 -13.18 6.61
N GLY A 24 -9.12 -13.58 6.21
CA GLY A 24 -8.90 -14.52 5.11
C GLY A 24 -9.22 -13.95 3.73
N ALA A 25 -9.70 -12.70 3.64
CA ALA A 25 -10.01 -12.03 2.39
C ALA A 25 -8.76 -11.42 1.78
N TYR A 26 -8.64 -11.55 0.45
CA TYR A 26 -7.55 -10.97 -0.30
C TYR A 26 -7.93 -9.56 -0.74
N PRO A 27 -7.04 -8.57 -0.64
CA PRO A 27 -7.33 -7.24 -1.14
C PRO A 27 -7.64 -7.25 -2.64
N GLU A 28 -8.67 -6.50 -3.03
CA GLU A 28 -9.01 -6.28 -4.43
C GLU A 28 -8.16 -5.14 -5.00
N LYS A 29 -7.98 -4.08 -4.22
CA LYS A 29 -7.25 -2.88 -4.63
C LYS A 29 -6.75 -2.04 -3.47
N PHE A 30 -5.78 -1.18 -3.78
CA PHE A 30 -5.38 -0.05 -2.97
C PHE A 30 -5.84 1.24 -3.64
N VAL A 31 -6.35 2.20 -2.87
CA VAL A 31 -6.76 3.51 -3.38
C VAL A 31 -5.93 4.58 -2.68
N LEU A 32 -5.03 5.23 -3.42
CA LEU A 32 -4.13 6.25 -2.91
C LEU A 32 -4.51 7.64 -3.43
N SER A 33 -4.25 8.67 -2.64
CA SER A 33 -4.19 10.04 -3.17
C SER A 33 -2.93 10.26 -4.02
N PRO A 34 -2.91 11.27 -4.90
CA PRO A 34 -1.73 11.59 -5.70
C PRO A 34 -0.45 11.77 -4.86
N SER A 35 -0.56 12.44 -3.71
CA SER A 35 0.59 12.67 -2.81
C SER A 35 1.09 11.39 -2.14
N LEU A 36 0.19 10.47 -1.78
CA LEU A 36 0.55 9.15 -1.26
C LEU A 36 1.16 8.27 -2.36
N HIS A 37 0.66 8.36 -3.58
CA HIS A 37 1.23 7.64 -4.70
C HIS A 37 2.65 8.13 -5.02
N ASP A 38 2.91 9.43 -5.02
CA ASP A 38 4.27 9.96 -5.18
C ASP A 38 5.22 9.45 -4.09
N ARG A 39 4.74 9.35 -2.85
CA ARG A 39 5.50 8.74 -1.75
C ARG A 39 5.75 7.25 -2.02
N TYR A 40 4.72 6.52 -2.43
CA TYR A 40 4.81 5.11 -2.78
C TYR A 40 5.84 4.86 -3.89
N LEU A 41 5.86 5.68 -4.94
CA LEU A 41 6.82 5.56 -6.05
C LEU A 41 8.26 5.76 -5.60
N ARG A 42 8.51 6.73 -4.70
CA ARG A 42 9.84 6.92 -4.10
C ARG A 42 10.26 5.70 -3.28
N ASP A 43 9.33 5.15 -2.52
CA ASP A 43 9.55 3.99 -1.67
C ASP A 43 9.81 2.73 -2.50
N VAL A 44 9.02 2.47 -3.54
CA VAL A 44 9.22 1.38 -4.50
C VAL A 44 10.60 1.45 -5.14
N LYS A 45 11.05 2.64 -5.53
CA LYS A 45 12.40 2.82 -6.09
C LYS A 45 13.49 2.40 -5.11
N LEU A 46 13.36 2.78 -3.84
CA LEU A 46 14.31 2.40 -2.78
C LEU A 46 14.29 0.88 -2.52
N VAL A 47 13.09 0.30 -2.40
CA VAL A 47 12.94 -1.14 -2.16
C VAL A 47 13.47 -1.94 -3.35
N SER A 48 13.15 -1.55 -4.58
CA SER A 48 13.63 -2.19 -5.80
C SER A 48 15.15 -2.24 -5.89
N GLN A 49 15.83 -1.16 -5.50
CA GLN A 49 17.29 -1.10 -5.41
C GLN A 49 17.83 -2.08 -4.35
N SER A 50 17.18 -2.15 -3.19
CA SER A 50 17.57 -3.04 -2.09
C SER A 50 17.40 -4.52 -2.45
N VAL A 51 16.31 -4.90 -3.13
CA VAL A 51 16.04 -6.29 -3.53
C VAL A 51 16.77 -6.71 -4.82
N GLY A 52 17.46 -5.77 -5.48
CA GLY A 52 18.20 -6.04 -6.72
C GLY A 52 17.33 -6.42 -7.92
N LYS A 53 16.02 -6.12 -7.89
CA LYS A 53 15.08 -6.42 -8.98
C LYS A 53 14.04 -5.31 -9.15
N PRO A 54 13.57 -5.04 -10.39
CA PRO A 54 12.49 -4.08 -10.62
C PRO A 54 11.20 -4.54 -9.95
N ILE A 55 10.49 -3.59 -9.35
CA ILE A 55 9.13 -3.77 -8.80
C ILE A 55 8.20 -2.92 -9.66
N ASP A 56 7.05 -3.50 -10.05
CA ASP A 56 6.03 -2.77 -10.81
C ASP A 56 5.40 -1.67 -9.93
N PRO A 57 5.51 -0.38 -10.31
CA PRO A 57 4.94 0.71 -9.53
C PRO A 57 3.40 0.75 -9.57
N GLY A 58 2.74 0.11 -10.54
CA GLY A 58 1.28 0.06 -10.63
C GLY A 58 0.64 -1.00 -9.73
N LEU A 59 1.47 -1.87 -9.14
CA LEU A 59 1.04 -2.97 -8.30
C LEU A 59 1.70 -2.90 -6.92
N HIS A 60 0.97 -3.32 -5.90
CA HIS A 60 1.51 -3.60 -4.58
C HIS A 60 1.29 -5.08 -4.26
N MET A 61 2.36 -5.87 -4.21
CA MET A 61 2.27 -7.33 -4.00
C MET A 61 1.35 -8.07 -4.98
N GLY A 62 1.18 -7.55 -6.21
CA GLY A 62 0.27 -8.10 -7.21
C GLY A 62 -1.14 -7.51 -7.19
N ILE A 63 -1.44 -6.62 -6.23
CA ILE A 63 -2.72 -5.91 -6.13
C ILE A 63 -2.65 -4.58 -6.86
N ARG A 64 -3.71 -4.22 -7.56
CA ARG A 64 -3.80 -2.95 -8.28
C ARG A 64 -3.82 -1.75 -7.34
N ILE A 65 -3.12 -0.68 -7.74
CA ILE A 65 -3.22 0.63 -7.12
C ILE A 65 -4.08 1.54 -8.01
N GLU A 66 -5.11 2.15 -7.42
CA GLU A 66 -5.95 3.19 -8.00
C GLU A 66 -5.62 4.54 -7.38
N ILE A 67 -5.74 5.60 -8.17
CA ILE A 67 -5.45 6.97 -7.74
C ILE A 67 -6.76 7.75 -7.66
N ASP A 68 -7.07 8.23 -6.47
CA ASP A 68 -8.24 9.06 -6.21
C ASP A 68 -7.85 10.23 -5.31
N ALA A 69 -8.06 11.46 -5.79
CA ALA A 69 -7.69 12.67 -5.07
C ALA A 69 -8.45 12.88 -3.76
N ALA A 70 -9.63 12.29 -3.60
CA ALA A 70 -10.43 12.33 -2.38
C ALA A 70 -10.09 11.20 -1.39
N SER A 71 -9.28 10.22 -1.81
CA SER A 71 -8.90 9.11 -0.93
C SER A 71 -7.92 9.55 0.16
N ALA A 72 -8.15 9.08 1.38
CA ALA A 72 -7.20 9.19 2.48
C ALA A 72 -6.06 8.14 2.43
N GLY A 73 -6.10 7.22 1.46
CA GLY A 73 -5.23 6.04 1.41
C GLY A 73 -5.88 4.85 2.10
N VAL A 74 -6.53 3.99 1.32
CA VAL A 74 -7.22 2.80 1.83
C VAL A 74 -6.86 1.56 1.03
N MET A 75 -6.92 0.41 1.69
CA MET A 75 -6.97 -0.91 1.08
C MET A 75 -8.41 -1.41 1.13
N VAL A 76 -8.90 -1.96 0.02
CA VAL A 76 -10.24 -2.53 -0.07
C VAL A 76 -10.12 -4.05 -0.20
N GLY A 77 -10.64 -4.77 0.78
CA GLY A 77 -10.77 -6.23 0.79
C GLY A 77 -11.83 -6.72 -0.18
N SER A 78 -11.70 -7.95 -0.69
CA SER A 78 -12.74 -8.59 -1.52
C SER A 78 -14.05 -8.86 -0.75
N ASP A 79 -14.02 -8.76 0.57
CA ASP A 79 -15.16 -8.80 1.47
C ASP A 79 -15.86 -7.43 1.63
N GLY A 80 -15.33 -6.38 0.99
CA GLY A 80 -15.80 -5.00 1.09
C GLY A 80 -15.23 -4.24 2.29
N THR A 81 -14.32 -4.83 3.08
CA THR A 81 -13.70 -4.15 4.22
C THR A 81 -12.72 -3.08 3.72
N GLU A 82 -12.85 -1.86 4.24
CA GLU A 82 -11.88 -0.77 4.00
C GLU A 82 -10.90 -0.65 5.17
N VAL A 83 -9.61 -0.68 4.88
CA VAL A 83 -8.52 -0.54 5.87
C VAL A 83 -7.69 0.69 5.55
N PHE A 84 -7.63 1.65 6.47
CA PHE A 84 -6.78 2.83 6.31
C PHE A 84 -5.30 2.46 6.34
N LEU A 85 -4.56 2.96 5.35
CA LEU A 85 -3.13 2.69 5.17
C LEU A 85 -2.25 3.54 6.09
N LEU A 86 -2.77 4.68 6.53
CA LEU A 86 -2.13 5.60 7.45
C LEU A 86 -3.08 5.83 8.62
N GLY A 87 -2.62 5.46 9.82
CA GLY A 87 -3.36 5.58 11.07
C GLY A 87 -2.42 5.43 12.24
#